data_AF-A0A3Q2YJ44-F1
#
_entry.id   AF-A0A3Q2YJ44-F1
#
_cell.length_a   1.000
_cell.length_b   1.000
_cell.length_c   1.000
_cell.angle_alpha   90.00
_cell.angle_beta   90.00
_cell.angle_gamma   90.00
#
_symmetry.space_group_name_H-M   'P 1'
#
loop_
_entity.id
_entity.type
_entity.pdbx_description
1 polymer ?
#
loop_
_entity_poly.entity_id
_entity_poly.type
_entity_poly.pdbx_seq_one_letter_code
_entity_poly.pdbx_strand_id
1 'polypeptide(L)'
;MPEVKVLYGGQKCGNGYVEEGEECDCGEPEECANPCCNATTCTLKGDAVCAHGQCCHDCQVRRPVVHPMCSKHCPKGPSLHVSIHFWCTIMLKSHLRKCCSNHFKIH
;
A
#
# COMPACT_ATOMS: atom_id res chain seq x y z
N MET A 1 1.28 20.87 23.74
CA MET A 1 0.26 19.85 23.42
C MET A 1 1.01 18.68 22.80
N PRO A 2 0.99 17.47 23.38
CA PRO A 2 1.76 16.35 22.82
C PRO A 2 1.18 15.96 21.46
N GLU A 3 2.05 15.57 20.53
CA GLU A 3 1.67 15.22 19.17
C GLU A 3 0.77 13.97 19.16
N VAL A 4 -0.36 14.07 18.46
CA VAL A 4 -1.43 13.06 18.38
C VAL A 4 -0.93 11.69 17.88
N LYS A 5 0.23 11.66 17.19
CA LYS A 5 0.91 10.44 16.73
C LYS A 5 1.28 9.46 17.86
N VAL A 6 1.51 9.97 19.08
CA VAL A 6 1.90 9.13 20.24
C VAL A 6 0.68 8.48 20.91
N LEU A 7 -0.53 9.00 20.68
CA LEU A 7 -1.76 8.53 21.35
C LEU A 7 -2.40 7.29 20.70
N TYR A 8 -2.01 6.95 19.45
CA TYR A 8 -2.54 5.83 18.66
C TYR A 8 -1.47 4.78 18.29
N GLY A 9 -0.42 4.63 19.10
CA GLY A 9 0.53 3.53 18.96
C GLY A 9 1.77 3.80 18.10
N GLY A 10 1.90 4.99 17.50
CA GLY A 10 3.08 5.38 16.72
C GLY A 10 3.29 4.54 15.45
N GLN A 11 4.30 4.92 14.66
CA GLN A 11 4.75 4.11 13.53
C GLN A 11 5.34 2.80 14.05
N LYS A 12 4.80 1.66 13.61
CA LYS A 12 5.26 0.34 14.06
C LYS A 12 5.34 -0.65 12.91
N CYS A 13 6.56 -0.93 12.47
CA CYS A 13 6.86 -2.03 11.58
C CYS A 13 6.40 -3.39 12.14
N GLY A 14 5.74 -4.18 11.30
CA GLY A 14 5.23 -5.51 11.61
C GLY A 14 3.77 -5.52 12.05
N ASN A 15 3.05 -4.39 11.93
CA ASN A 15 1.63 -4.30 12.25
C ASN A 15 0.73 -4.67 11.04
N GLY A 16 1.32 -4.94 9.87
CA GLY A 16 0.63 -5.28 8.64
C GLY A 16 0.10 -4.07 7.85
N TYR A 17 0.53 -2.86 8.19
CA TYR A 17 0.13 -1.60 7.54
C TYR A 17 1.37 -0.80 7.14
N VAL A 18 1.41 -0.34 5.90
CA VAL A 18 2.52 0.48 5.42
C VAL A 18 2.30 1.93 5.88
N GLU A 19 3.16 2.40 6.78
CA GLU A 19 3.11 3.75 7.31
C GLU A 19 4.11 4.70 6.62
N GLU A 20 4.08 5.98 7.00
CA GLU A 20 5.02 6.98 6.47
C GLU A 20 6.46 6.62 6.86
N GLY A 21 7.30 6.33 5.87
CA GLY A 21 8.69 5.91 6.08
C GLY A 21 8.96 4.43 5.80
N GLU A 22 7.91 3.63 5.63
CA GLU A 22 8.00 2.22 5.28
C GLU A 22 7.71 1.99 3.79
N GLU A 23 8.31 0.95 3.23
CA GLU A 23 8.09 0.55 1.83
C GLU A 23 7.17 -0.67 1.72
N CYS A 24 7.11 -1.47 2.78
CA CYS A 24 6.25 -2.65 2.89
C CYS A 24 6.08 -3.05 4.35
N ASP A 25 4.93 -3.65 4.68
CA ASP A 25 4.72 -4.32 5.97
C ASP A 25 3.93 -5.61 5.69
N CYS A 26 4.48 -6.74 6.16
CA CYS A 26 3.92 -8.09 5.97
C CYS A 26 3.59 -8.78 7.31
N GLY A 27 3.53 -8.02 8.41
CA GLY A 27 3.40 -8.53 9.77
C GLY A 27 4.74 -8.76 10.45
N GLU A 28 4.69 -9.32 11.66
CA GLU A 28 5.89 -9.65 12.45
C GLU A 28 6.80 -10.65 11.69
N PRO A 29 8.12 -10.68 11.97
CA PRO A 29 9.08 -11.53 11.25
C PRO A 29 8.73 -13.01 11.20
N GLU A 30 8.07 -13.53 12.24
CA GLU A 30 7.67 -14.92 12.35
C GLU A 30 6.46 -15.27 11.45
N GLU A 31 5.65 -14.27 11.11
CA GLU A 31 4.42 -14.42 10.31
C GLU A 31 4.62 -13.99 8.85
N CYS A 32 5.65 -13.18 8.57
CA CYS A 32 5.91 -12.67 7.24
C CYS A 32 6.45 -13.75 6.29
N ALA A 33 5.57 -14.24 5.42
CA ALA A 33 5.92 -15.14 4.32
C ALA A 33 6.30 -14.41 3.01
N ASN A 34 6.37 -13.07 3.01
CA ASN A 34 6.62 -12.28 1.81
C ASN A 34 8.13 -12.18 1.49
N PRO A 35 8.62 -12.78 0.40
CA PRO A 35 10.04 -12.76 0.06
C PRO A 35 10.52 -11.37 -0.38
N CYS A 36 9.61 -10.47 -0.76
CA CYS A 36 9.92 -9.13 -1.25
C CYS A 36 10.08 -8.10 -0.11
N CYS A 37 9.61 -8.43 1.09
CA CYS A 37 9.62 -7.51 2.23
C CYS A 37 10.57 -7.99 3.32
N ASN A 38 11.31 -7.06 3.91
CA ASN A 38 12.08 -7.29 5.12
C ASN A 38 11.23 -6.92 6.34
N ALA A 39 10.64 -7.92 6.98
CA ALA A 39 9.74 -7.74 8.13
C ALA A 39 10.41 -7.06 9.34
N THR A 40 11.75 -7.07 9.45
CA THR A 40 12.45 -6.40 10.56
C THR A 40 12.61 -4.90 10.32
N THR A 41 12.67 -4.47 9.05
CA THR A 41 12.96 -3.08 8.69
C THR A 41 11.82 -2.40 7.94
N CYS A 42 10.78 -3.16 7.55
CA CYS A 42 9.68 -2.72 6.71
C CYS A 42 10.14 -2.04 5.40
N THR A 43 11.26 -2.56 4.86
CA THR A 43 11.84 -2.14 3.58
C THR A 43 11.77 -3.26 2.56
N LEU A 44 11.80 -2.90 1.29
CA LEU A 44 11.91 -3.86 0.20
C LEU A 44 13.28 -4.58 0.26
N LYS A 45 13.28 -5.87 -0.11
CA LYS A 45 14.50 -6.68 -0.16
C LYS A 45 15.17 -6.57 -1.54
N GLY A 46 16.48 -6.30 -1.55
CA GLY A 46 17.29 -6.29 -2.77
C GLY A 46 16.74 -5.33 -3.82
N ASP A 47 16.52 -5.82 -5.04
CA ASP A 47 16.00 -5.04 -6.18
C ASP A 47 14.46 -5.11 -6.30
N ALA A 48 13.76 -5.49 -5.23
CA ALA A 48 12.31 -5.49 -5.21
C ALA A 48 11.77 -4.07 -5.41
N VAL A 49 10.79 -3.93 -6.29
CA VAL A 49 10.09 -2.65 -6.56
C VAL A 49 8.68 -2.66 -5.95
N CYS A 50 8.19 -3.84 -5.58
CA CYS A 50 6.92 -4.03 -4.90
C CYS A 50 6.99 -5.23 -3.97
N ALA A 51 6.13 -5.23 -2.94
CA ALA A 51 5.91 -6.40 -2.08
C ALA A 51 4.43 -6.83 -2.06
N HIS A 52 3.49 -5.92 -2.32
CA HIS A 52 2.06 -6.18 -2.20
C HIS A 52 1.29 -5.71 -3.44
N GLY A 53 0.03 -6.17 -3.54
CA GLY A 53 -0.91 -5.78 -4.58
C GLY A 53 -0.95 -6.71 -5.80
N GLN A 54 -2.07 -6.69 -6.52
CA GLN A 54 -2.37 -7.60 -7.64
C GLN A 54 -1.44 -7.43 -8.85
N CYS A 55 -0.72 -6.31 -8.92
CA CYS A 55 0.27 -6.02 -9.96
C CYS A 55 1.69 -6.36 -9.55
N CYS A 56 1.92 -6.88 -8.34
CA CYS A 56 3.22 -7.34 -7.91
C CYS A 56 3.38 -8.84 -8.21
N HIS A 57 4.46 -9.19 -8.92
CA HIS A 57 4.82 -10.57 -9.19
C HIS A 57 6.33 -10.69 -9.22
N ASP A 58 6.87 -11.68 -8.50
CA ASP A 58 8.31 -11.85 -8.30
C ASP A 58 9.01 -10.54 -7.89
N CYS A 59 8.36 -9.82 -6.98
CA CYS A 59 8.82 -8.51 -6.46
C CYS A 59 8.95 -7.40 -7.52
N GLN A 60 8.40 -7.61 -8.71
CA GLN A 60 8.39 -6.66 -9.81
C GLN A 60 6.97 -6.27 -10.20
N VAL A 61 6.82 -5.03 -10.67
CA VAL A 61 5.53 -4.58 -11.18
C VAL A 61 5.29 -5.21 -12.55
N ARG A 62 4.15 -5.89 -12.70
CA ARG A 62 3.75 -6.51 -13.97
C ARG A 62 3.69 -5.47 -15.08
N ARG A 63 4.32 -5.80 -16.21
CA ARG A 63 4.37 -4.89 -17.37
C ARG A 63 2.95 -4.57 -17.87
N PRO A 64 2.60 -3.30 -18.02
CA PRO A 64 1.24 -2.94 -18.38
C PRO A 64 0.79 -3.40 -19.77
N VAL A 65 1.74 -3.64 -20.68
CA VAL A 65 1.45 -4.18 -22.03
C VAL A 65 0.80 -5.56 -21.96
N VAL A 66 1.26 -6.43 -21.05
CA VAL A 66 0.72 -7.79 -20.85
C VAL A 66 -0.37 -7.81 -19.77
N HIS A 67 -0.36 -6.84 -18.85
CA HIS A 67 -1.37 -6.68 -17.81
C HIS A 67 -1.94 -5.25 -17.85
N PRO A 68 -2.90 -4.94 -18.74
CA PRO A 68 -3.40 -3.58 -18.98
C PRO A 68 -3.97 -2.88 -17.74
N MET A 69 -4.34 -3.67 -16.72
CA MET A 69 -4.81 -3.16 -15.44
C MET A 69 -3.70 -2.60 -14.54
N CYS A 70 -2.43 -2.87 -14.84
CA CYS A 70 -1.25 -2.37 -14.14
C CYS A 70 -0.67 -1.09 -14.77
N SER A 71 -1.35 -0.50 -15.77
CA SER A 71 -0.94 0.74 -16.46
C SER A 71 -1.27 2.02 -15.69
N LYS A 72 -2.02 1.92 -14.59
CA LYS A 72 -2.54 3.07 -13.87
C LYS A 72 -1.83 3.14 -12.52
N HIS A 73 -0.87 4.05 -12.40
CA HIS A 73 -0.41 4.52 -11.09
C HIS A 73 -1.66 5.02 -10.37
N CYS A 74 -2.10 4.34 -9.31
CA CYS A 74 -3.21 4.86 -8.52
C CYS A 74 -2.70 6.16 -7.89
N PRO A 75 -3.29 7.32 -8.19
CA PRO A 75 -2.91 8.53 -7.48
C PRO A 75 -3.15 8.27 -5.99
N LYS A 76 -2.15 8.57 -5.15
CA LYS A 76 -2.32 8.57 -3.69
C LYS A 76 -3.55 9.45 -3.40
N GLY A 77 -4.56 8.88 -2.76
CA GLY A 77 -5.78 9.61 -2.43
C GLY A 77 -5.47 10.85 -1.58
N PRO A 78 -6.31 11.89 -1.61
CA PRO A 78 -6.14 13.03 -0.71
C PRO A 78 -6.19 12.56 0.74
N SER A 79 -5.31 13.10 1.59
CA SER A 79 -5.28 12.85 3.02
C SER A 79 -6.63 13.23 3.66
N LEU A 80 -7.43 12.21 3.95
CA LEU A 80 -8.47 12.10 4.99
C LEU A 80 -9.43 13.29 5.28
N HIS A 81 -9.82 14.11 4.29
CA HIS A 81 -10.93 15.08 4.50
C HIS A 81 -12.03 15.07 3.43
N VAL A 82 -11.86 14.30 2.36
CA VAL A 82 -12.92 14.08 1.36
C VAL A 82 -13.43 12.66 1.57
N SER A 83 -14.73 12.48 1.81
CA SER A 83 -15.33 11.16 2.05
C SER A 83 -14.79 10.14 1.05
N ILE A 84 -14.21 9.05 1.55
CA ILE A 84 -13.60 7.96 0.76
C ILE A 84 -14.57 7.48 -0.35
N HIS A 85 -15.87 7.47 -0.03
CA HIS A 85 -16.94 7.18 -0.96
C HIS A 85 -17.05 8.18 -2.13
N PHE A 86 -16.86 9.48 -1.87
CA PHE A 86 -16.89 10.54 -2.89
C PHE A 86 -15.70 10.45 -3.84
N TRP A 87 -14.50 10.12 -3.34
CA TRP A 87 -13.32 9.95 -4.19
C TRP A 87 -13.39 8.66 -5.02
N CYS A 88 -13.84 7.57 -4.41
CA CYS A 88 -14.05 6.29 -5.10
C CYS A 88 -15.14 6.38 -6.19
N THR A 89 -16.22 7.15 -5.97
CA THR A 89 -17.28 7.40 -6.97
C THR A 89 -16.84 8.32 -8.10
N ILE A 90 -15.98 9.32 -7.85
CA ILE A 90 -15.35 10.13 -8.91
C ILE A 90 -14.43 9.24 -9.77
N MET A 91 -13.60 8.40 -9.16
CA MET A 91 -12.74 7.45 -9.88
C MET A 91 -13.52 6.36 -10.63
N LEU A 92 -14.76 6.07 -10.20
CA LEU A 92 -15.68 5.13 -10.84
C LEU A 92 -16.04 5.53 -12.28
N LYS A 93 -16.06 6.84 -12.56
CA LYS A 93 -16.38 7.41 -13.88
C LYS A 93 -15.19 7.40 -14.86
N SER A 94 -13.97 7.15 -14.39
CA SER A 94 -12.72 7.45 -15.12
C SER A 94 -11.91 6.22 -15.57
N HIS A 95 -12.52 5.03 -15.69
CA HIS A 95 -11.82 3.74 -15.94
C HIS A 95 -10.82 3.30 -14.83
N LEU A 96 -10.69 4.02 -13.70
CA LEU A 96 -9.78 3.72 -12.59
C LEU A 96 -10.38 2.82 -11.48
N ARG A 97 -11.44 2.06 -11.78
CA ARG A 97 -12.19 1.23 -10.80
C ARG A 97 -11.32 0.30 -9.95
N LYS A 98 -10.17 -0.14 -10.45
CA LYS A 98 -9.29 -1.13 -9.79
C LYS A 98 -8.39 -0.57 -8.70
N CYS A 99 -8.30 0.76 -8.55
CA CYS A 99 -7.48 1.41 -7.52
C CYS A 99 -8.13 1.43 -6.14
N CYS A 100 -9.46 1.43 -6.06
CA CYS A 100 -10.17 1.61 -4.80
C CYS A 100 -10.16 0.33 -3.92
N SER A 101 -10.02 -0.85 -4.53
CA SER A 101 -10.17 -2.14 -3.84
C SER A 101 -8.94 -2.63 -3.06
N ASN A 102 -7.75 -2.06 -3.24
CA ASN A 102 -6.51 -2.59 -2.63
C ASN A 102 -5.72 -1.58 -1.78
N HIS A 103 -6.13 -0.32 -1.66
CA HIS A 103 -5.36 0.72 -0.96
C HIS A 103 -6.13 1.49 0.12
N PHE A 104 -7.35 1.05 0.45
CA PHE A 104 -8.17 1.64 1.51
C PHE A 104 -8.62 0.55 2.48
N LYS A 105 -7.67 0.00 3.26
CA LYS A 105 -8.05 -0.48 4.60
C LYS A 105 -8.28 0.77 5.44
N ILE A 106 -9.55 1.00 5.73
CA ILE A 106 -10.06 2.03 6.64
C ILE A 106 -9.61 1.63 8.04
N HIS A 107 -8.84 2.48 8.72
CA HIS A 107 -9.01 2.81 10.14
C HIS A 107 -8.36 4.15 10.43
#